data_AF-W1X8W7-F1
#
_entry.id   AF-W1X8W7-F1
#
_cell.length_a   1.000
_cell.length_b   1.000
_cell.length_c   1.000
_cell.angle_alpha   90.00
_cell.angle_beta   90.00
_cell.angle_gamma   90.00
#
_symmetry.space_group_name_H-M   'P 1'
#
loop_
_entity.id
_entity.type
_entity.pdbx_description
1 polymer ?
#
loop_
_entity_poly.entity_id
_entity_poly.type
_entity_poly.pdbx_seq_one_letter_code
_entity_poly.pdbx_strand_id
1 'polypeptide(L)'
;KNDFMNLIKDFTIKSVDAIKSDTGALSRFKVELPKDVESVGPCPVCGNPIIEGEKGFGCSNWKNGCKFTIWKDDKYINSFGKKVSREMVELLLKNGKVGF
;
A
#
# COMPACT_ATOMS: atom_id res chain seq x y z
N LYS A 1 -13.76 -20.48 -35.19
CA LYS A 1 -14.81 -19.99 -34.26
C LYS A 1 -14.26 -19.77 -32.84
N ASN A 2 -13.48 -20.70 -32.29
CA ASN A 2 -12.90 -20.54 -30.95
C ASN A 2 -11.85 -19.40 -30.86
N ASP A 3 -11.14 -19.10 -31.94
CA ASP A 3 -10.09 -18.08 -31.93
C ASP A 3 -10.63 -16.67 -31.70
N PHE A 4 -11.81 -16.37 -32.26
CA PHE A 4 -12.49 -15.08 -32.03
C PHE A 4 -12.94 -14.92 -30.56
N MET A 5 -13.45 -15.99 -29.95
CA MET A 5 -13.86 -15.97 -28.54
C MET A 5 -12.65 -15.84 -27.61
N ASN A 6 -11.52 -16.48 -27.95
CA ASN A 6 -10.26 -16.32 -27.23
C ASN A 6 -9.72 -14.90 -27.35
N LEU A 7 -9.79 -14.28 -28.54
CA LEU A 7 -9.38 -12.90 -28.74
C LEU A 7 -10.19 -11.92 -27.89
N ILE A 8 -11.51 -12.06 -27.84
CA ILE A 8 -12.37 -11.21 -27.00
C ILE A 8 -12.03 -11.38 -25.52
N LYS A 9 -11.82 -12.62 -25.08
CA LYS A 9 -11.45 -12.94 -23.70
C LYS A 9 -10.12 -12.26 -23.33
N ASP A 10 -9.10 -12.41 -24.16
CA ASP A 10 -7.78 -11.82 -23.92
C ASP A 10 -7.84 -10.29 -23.95
N PHE A 11 -8.58 -9.71 -24.89
CA PHE A 11 -8.78 -8.27 -24.97
C PHE A 11 -9.45 -7.72 -23.70
N THR A 12 -10.47 -8.41 -23.20
CA THR A 12 -11.22 -7.99 -22.01
C THR A 12 -10.36 -8.09 -20.76
N ILE A 13 -9.61 -9.20 -20.61
CA ILE A 13 -8.67 -9.38 -19.49
C ILE A 13 -7.62 -8.27 -19.49
N LYS A 14 -6.94 -8.05 -20.63
CA LYS A 14 -5.91 -7.01 -20.76
C LYS A 14 -6.45 -5.62 -20.44
N SER A 15 -7.65 -5.30 -20.89
CA SER A 15 -8.29 -4.01 -20.62
C SER A 15 -8.59 -3.83 -19.12
N VAL A 16 -9.12 -4.86 -18.46
CA VAL A 16 -9.39 -4.83 -17.01
C VAL A 16 -8.10 -4.74 -16.21
N ASP A 17 -7.06 -5.46 -16.62
CA ASP A 17 -5.77 -5.44 -15.93
C ASP A 17 -5.08 -4.08 -16.05
N ALA A 18 -5.13 -3.45 -17.23
CA ALA A 18 -4.64 -2.09 -17.42
C ALA A 18 -5.32 -1.11 -16.45
N ILE A 19 -6.65 -1.18 -16.32
CA ILE A 19 -7.42 -0.31 -15.41
C ILE A 19 -7.04 -0.58 -13.94
N LYS A 20 -6.92 -1.85 -13.53
CA LYS A 20 -6.52 -2.19 -12.15
C LYS A 20 -5.12 -1.71 -11.81
N SER A 21 -4.22 -1.69 -12.80
CA SER A 21 -2.84 -1.25 -12.63
C SER A 21 -2.65 0.26 -12.66
N ASP A 22 -3.64 1.02 -13.14
CA ASP A 22 -3.61 2.48 -13.15
C ASP A 22 -3.82 3.04 -11.73
N THR A 23 -2.72 3.09 -10.96
CA THR A 23 -2.68 3.73 -9.65
C THR A 23 -2.55 5.25 -9.73
N GLY A 24 -2.49 5.84 -10.94
CA GLY A 24 -2.32 7.27 -11.16
C GLY A 24 -3.46 8.12 -10.61
N ALA A 25 -4.64 7.52 -10.40
CA ALA A 25 -5.74 8.17 -9.67
C ALA A 25 -5.43 8.32 -8.17
N LEU A 26 -4.71 7.39 -7.56
CA LEU A 26 -4.43 7.38 -6.11
C LEU A 26 -3.48 8.50 -5.69
N SER A 27 -2.55 8.90 -6.56
CA SER A 27 -1.58 9.98 -6.28
C SER A 27 -2.19 11.38 -6.42
N ARG A 28 -3.34 11.52 -7.09
CA ARG A 28 -4.02 12.81 -7.29
C ARG A 28 -4.77 13.28 -6.04
N PHE A 29 -5.24 12.33 -5.23
CA PHE A 29 -5.89 12.65 -3.97
C PHE A 29 -4.84 12.79 -2.87
N LYS A 30 -4.47 14.03 -2.58
CA LYS A 30 -3.66 14.37 -1.40
C LYS A 30 -4.57 14.48 -0.19
N VAL A 31 -4.27 13.71 0.85
CA VAL A 31 -5.02 13.69 2.11
C VAL A 31 -4.25 14.49 3.14
N GLU A 32 -4.86 15.55 3.64
CA GLU A 32 -4.37 16.30 4.80
C GLU A 32 -4.65 15.49 6.07
N LEU A 33 -3.65 15.43 6.96
CA LEU A 33 -3.79 14.77 8.25
C LEU A 33 -4.40 15.72 9.28
N PRO A 34 -5.23 15.19 10.21
CA PRO A 34 -5.58 15.91 11.43
C PRO A 34 -4.33 16.32 12.22
N LYS A 35 -4.41 17.44 12.96
CA LYS A 35 -3.26 18.02 13.69
C LYS A 35 -2.71 17.11 14.80
N ASP A 36 -3.53 16.20 15.29
CA ASP A 36 -3.25 15.23 16.34
C ASP A 36 -2.66 13.91 15.82
N VAL A 37 -2.61 13.73 14.50
CA VAL A 37 -2.12 12.50 13.87
C VAL A 37 -0.74 12.73 13.27
N GLU A 38 0.26 12.05 13.82
CA GLU A 38 1.61 12.09 13.27
C GLU A 38 1.77 11.14 12.08
N SER A 39 2.50 11.61 11.07
CA SER A 39 2.90 10.76 9.95
C SER A 39 4.17 9.99 10.28
N VAL A 40 4.18 8.71 9.92
CA VAL A 40 5.36 7.82 9.96
C VAL A 40 6.21 7.97 8.70
N GLY A 41 5.62 8.42 7.59
CA GLY A 41 6.37 8.68 6.36
C GLY A 41 5.48 8.66 5.12
N PRO A 42 6.05 8.88 3.93
CA PRO A 42 5.29 8.84 2.70
C PRO A 42 4.98 7.39 2.28
N CYS A 43 3.74 7.15 1.83
CA CYS A 43 3.33 5.89 1.25
C CYS A 43 4.08 5.65 -0.08
N PRO A 44 4.70 4.48 -0.29
CA PRO A 44 5.42 4.17 -1.54
C PRO A 44 4.48 3.97 -2.74
N VAL A 45 3.18 3.77 -2.50
CA VAL A 45 2.18 3.53 -3.58
C VAL A 45 1.58 4.84 -4.09
N CYS A 46 1.18 5.75 -3.19
CA CYS A 46 0.45 6.98 -3.58
C CYS A 46 1.07 8.28 -3.06
N GLY A 47 2.14 8.20 -2.26
CA GLY A 47 2.83 9.38 -1.71
C GLY A 47 2.03 10.15 -0.66
N ASN A 48 0.94 9.61 -0.14
CA ASN A 48 0.22 10.17 1.01
C ASN A 48 0.84 9.70 2.33
N PRO A 49 0.64 10.42 3.44
CA PRO A 49 1.16 10.01 4.74
C PRO A 49 0.71 8.61 5.18
N ILE A 50 1.64 7.83 5.73
CA ILE A 50 1.35 6.62 6.51
C ILE A 50 1.12 7.05 7.96
N ILE A 51 0.07 6.53 8.57
CA ILE A 51 -0.30 6.78 9.97
C ILE A 51 -0.23 5.48 10.77
N GLU A 52 0.09 5.61 12.05
CA GLU A 52 0.04 4.49 12.98
C GLU A 52 -1.38 4.30 13.52
N GLY A 53 -1.88 3.06 13.45
CA GLY A 53 -3.10 2.63 14.10
C GLY A 53 -2.84 1.51 15.11
N GLU A 54 -3.92 1.03 15.72
CA GLU A 54 -3.86 -0.02 16.74
C GLU A 54 -3.29 -1.33 16.18
N LYS A 55 -3.77 -1.76 15.01
CA LYS A 55 -3.41 -3.05 14.38
C LYS A 55 -2.21 -2.98 13.43
N GLY A 56 -1.77 -1.78 13.04
CA GLY A 56 -0.81 -1.63 11.96
C GLY A 56 -0.58 -0.18 11.52
N PHE A 57 0.29 -0.01 10.54
CA PHE A 57 0.62 1.25 9.90
C PHE A 57 -0.05 1.31 8.53
N GLY A 58 -0.99 2.23 8.34
CA GLY A 58 -1.84 2.30 7.15
C GLY A 58 -1.67 3.61 6.39
N CYS A 59 -1.89 3.59 5.08
CA CYS A 59 -1.94 4.82 4.30
C CYS A 59 -3.17 5.66 4.66
N SER A 60 -3.00 6.97 4.89
CA SER A 60 -4.11 7.90 5.14
C SER A 60 -5.13 7.94 3.99
N ASN A 61 -4.68 7.61 2.76
CA ASN A 61 -5.50 7.55 1.56
C ASN A 61 -6.22 6.20 1.34
N TRP A 62 -6.36 5.36 2.38
CA TRP A 62 -7.02 4.07 2.27
C TRP A 62 -8.47 4.15 1.81
N LYS A 63 -9.20 5.21 2.20
CA LYS A 63 -10.60 5.45 1.81
C LYS A 63 -10.76 5.66 0.30
N ASN A 64 -9.75 6.19 -0.37
CA ASN A 64 -9.77 6.40 -1.82
C ASN A 64 -9.14 5.23 -2.59
N GLY A 65 -8.88 4.09 -1.93
CA GLY A 65 -8.45 2.85 -2.57
C GLY A 65 -6.98 2.48 -2.39
N CYS A 66 -6.18 3.27 -1.66
CA CYS A 66 -4.79 2.90 -1.38
C CYS A 66 -4.71 1.82 -0.28
N LYS A 67 -4.53 0.55 -0.67
CA LYS A 67 -4.53 -0.61 0.25
C LYS A 67 -3.20 -0.89 0.96
N PHE A 68 -2.28 0.08 0.97
CA PHE A 68 -0.97 -0.11 1.60
C PHE A 68 -1.10 -0.10 3.13
N THR A 69 -0.78 -1.23 3.75
CA THR A 69 -0.83 -1.44 5.20
C THR A 69 0.30 -2.38 5.64
N ILE A 70 0.97 -2.05 6.73
CA ILE A 70 1.97 -2.89 7.41
C ILE A 70 1.36 -3.33 8.74
N TRP A 71 1.13 -4.64 8.91
CA TRP A 71 0.53 -5.19 10.12
C TRP A 71 1.58 -5.37 11.22
N LYS A 72 1.23 -4.99 12.45
CA LYS A 72 2.10 -5.23 13.62
C LYS A 72 2.27 -6.72 13.92
N ASP A 73 1.25 -7.50 13.56
CA ASP A 73 1.11 -8.92 13.91
C ASP A 73 1.58 -9.84 12.78
N ASP A 74 2.42 -9.34 11.87
CA ASP A 74 2.87 -10.08 10.70
C ASP A 74 3.61 -11.37 11.11
N LYS A 75 3.15 -12.52 10.60
CA LYS A 75 3.68 -13.85 10.96
C LYS A 75 5.15 -14.01 10.61
N TYR A 76 5.61 -13.37 9.53
CA TYR A 76 6.99 -13.44 9.11
C TYR A 76 7.89 -12.64 10.06
N ILE A 77 7.45 -11.45 10.48
CA ILE A 77 8.23 -10.63 11.43
C ILE A 77 8.24 -11.24 12.83
N ASN A 78 7.09 -11.79 13.26
CA ASN A 78 6.97 -12.50 14.53
C ASN A 78 7.83 -13.77 14.60
N SER A 79 8.11 -14.45 13.48
CA SER A 79 8.98 -15.63 13.49
C SER A 79 10.44 -15.30 13.80
N PHE A 80 10.87 -14.04 13.57
CA PHE A 80 12.17 -13.53 14.02
C PHE A 80 12.15 -13.01 15.47
N GLY A 81 11.02 -13.13 16.17
CA GLY A 81 10.85 -12.63 17.54
C GLY A 81 10.85 -11.10 17.66
N LYS A 82 10.72 -10.37 16.54
CA LYS A 82 10.64 -8.91 16.52
C LYS A 82 9.18 -8.46 16.38
N LYS A 83 8.89 -7.25 16.85
CA LYS A 83 7.63 -6.56 16.62
C LYS A 83 7.87 -5.39 15.69
N VAL A 84 6.87 -5.07 14.86
CA VAL A 84 6.93 -3.90 13.99
C VAL A 84 6.82 -2.63 14.85
N SER A 85 7.94 -1.95 15.07
CA SER A 85 7.98 -0.65 15.73
C SER A 85 7.80 0.49 14.72
N ARG A 86 7.45 1.67 15.22
CA ARG A 86 7.36 2.88 14.39
C ARG A 86 8.67 3.19 13.67
N GLU A 87 9.79 3.21 14.40
CA GLU A 87 11.14 3.45 13.84
C GLU A 87 11.49 2.46 12.73
N MET A 88 11.12 1.20 12.90
CA MET A 88 11.34 0.17 11.89
C MET A 88 10.56 0.48 10.61
N VAL A 89 9.31 0.93 10.73
CA VAL A 89 8.52 1.35 9.57
C VAL A 89 9.08 2.61 8.93
N GLU A 90 9.53 3.59 9.71
CA GLU A 90 10.20 4.80 9.19
C GLU A 90 11.45 4.43 8.36
N LEU A 91 12.29 3.54 8.90
CA LEU A 91 13.46 3.00 8.20
C LEU A 91 13.07 2.22 6.94
N LEU A 92 12.02 1.40 6.99
CA LEU A 92 11.52 0.66 5.84
C LEU A 92 11.03 1.59 4.73
N LEU A 93 10.28 2.64 5.08
CA LEU A 93 9.76 3.62 4.12
C LEU A 93 10.89 4.47 3.51
N LYS A 94 11.92 4.78 4.29
CA LYS A 94 13.06 5.59 3.83
C LYS A 94 14.06 4.80 2.98
N ASN A 95 14.42 3.60 3.41
CA ASN A 95 15.51 2.81 2.83
C ASN A 95 15.03 1.63 1.97
N GLY A 96 13.74 1.32 1.98
CA GLY A 96 13.15 0.16 1.31
C GLY A 96 13.50 -1.19 1.95
N LYS A 97 14.30 -1.19 3.02
CA LYS A 97 14.76 -2.39 3.73
C LYS A 97 14.98 -2.09 5.21
N VAL A 98 14.83 -3.14 6.01
CA VAL A 98 15.15 -3.15 7.45
C VAL A 98 15.94 -4.41 7.74
N GLY A 99 17.05 -4.26 8.47
CA GLY A 99 17.85 -5.39 8.92
C GLY A 99 17.18 -6.02 10.15
N PHE A 100 16.86 -7.31 10.05
CA PHE A 100 16.45 -8.13 11.19
C PHE A 100 17.67 -8.76 11.83
#